data_AF-A0A3D3YQC6-F1
#
_entry.id   AF-A0A3D3YQC6-F1
#
_cell.length_a   1.000
_cell.length_b   1.000
_cell.length_c   1.000
_cell.angle_alpha   90.00
_cell.angle_beta   90.00
_cell.angle_gamma   90.00
#
_symmetry.space_group_name_H-M   'P 1'
#
loop_
_entity.id
_entity.type
_entity.pdbx_description
1 polymer ?
#
loop_
_entity_poly.entity_id
_entity_poly.type
_entity_poly.pdbx_seq_one_letter_code
_entity_poly.pdbx_strand_id
1 'polypeptide(L)'
;MGAELLELPSEGEQIDLERLLKIMGEREVTSILVEGGGILLGSLFDANLIDRVVAFVTPIIIGGSEAKTPVAGNGVDKVADSLRLERVAVERFGDDLMVSGYVPSGGSILAEK
;
A
#
# COMPACT_ATOMS: atom_id res chain seq x y z
N MET A 1 9.32 -8.78 -23.22
CA MET A 1 8.88 -7.85 -22.17
C MET A 1 9.75 -6.61 -22.26
N GLY A 2 9.15 -5.43 -22.15
CA GLY A 2 9.86 -4.16 -22.13
C GLY A 2 9.32 -3.31 -20.98
N ALA A 3 10.13 -2.37 -20.52
CA ALA A 3 9.73 -1.34 -19.58
C ALA A 3 9.80 0.01 -20.28
N GLU A 4 8.88 0.91 -19.97
CA GLU A 4 8.99 2.32 -20.31
C GLU A 4 9.56 3.06 -19.10
N LEU A 5 10.51 3.96 -19.33
CA LEU A 5 11.05 4.82 -18.29
C LEU A 5 10.26 6.13 -18.26
N LEU A 6 9.74 6.47 -17.09
CA LEU A 6 9.16 7.78 -16.81
C LEU A 6 10.07 8.54 -15.85
N GLU A 7 10.45 9.76 -16.22
CA GLU A 7 11.15 10.67 -15.33
C GLU A 7 10.13 11.49 -14.53
N LEU A 8 10.31 11.54 -13.21
CA LEU A 8 9.42 12.21 -12.27
C LEU A 8 10.22 13.17 -11.39
N PRO A 9 9.59 14.28 -10.95
CA PRO A 9 10.18 15.12 -9.91
C PRO A 9 10.31 14.32 -8.60
N SER A 10 11.35 14.64 -7.83
CA SER A 10 11.59 14.09 -6.50
C SER A 10 11.04 15.02 -5.42
N GLU A 11 10.42 14.44 -4.39
CA GLU A 11 10.21 15.07 -3.09
C GLU A 11 11.26 14.54 -2.11
N GLY A 12 12.33 15.32 -1.92
CA GLY A 12 13.50 14.86 -1.15
C GLY A 12 14.17 13.66 -1.83
N GLU A 13 14.32 12.54 -1.10
CA GLU A 13 14.89 11.29 -1.63
C GLU A 13 13.85 10.36 -2.26
N GLN A 14 12.57 10.75 -2.27
CA GLN A 14 11.47 9.93 -2.78
C GLN A 14 10.88 10.54 -4.05
N ILE A 15 10.18 9.73 -4.83
CA ILE A 15 9.40 10.20 -5.98
C ILE A 15 8.08 10.80 -5.50
N ASP A 16 7.58 11.81 -6.21
CA ASP A 16 6.23 12.30 -6.02
C ASP A 16 5.20 11.26 -6.53
N LEU A 17 4.62 10.52 -5.60
CA LEU A 17 3.65 9.45 -5.89
C LEU A 17 2.32 9.99 -6.41
N GLU A 18 1.87 11.16 -5.94
CA GLU A 18 0.64 11.79 -6.45
C GLU A 18 0.81 12.18 -7.92
N ARG A 19 1.96 12.75 -8.27
CA ARG A 19 2.28 13.11 -9.65
C ARG A 19 2.41 11.89 -10.54
N LEU A 20 3.03 10.81 -10.05
CA LEU A 20 3.08 9.52 -10.76
C LEU A 20 1.68 9.05 -11.12
N LEU A 21 0.77 8.96 -10.13
CA LEU A 21 -0.59 8.48 -10.35
C LEU A 21 -1.38 9.38 -11.30
N LYS A 22 -1.18 10.71 -11.21
CA LYS A 22 -1.79 11.66 -12.16
C LYS A 22 -1.32 11.41 -13.60
N ILE A 23 -0.03 11.21 -13.83
CA ILE A 23 0.51 10.93 -15.17
C ILE A 23 -0.02 9.59 -15.68
N MET A 24 -0.13 8.58 -14.81
CA MET A 24 -0.74 7.29 -15.19
C MET A 24 -2.20 7.47 -15.63
N GLY A 25 -2.97 8.29 -14.91
CA GLY A 25 -4.34 8.65 -15.30
C GLY A 25 -4.43 9.40 -16.63
N GLU A 26 -3.52 10.35 -16.89
CA GLU A 26 -3.40 11.06 -18.18
C GLU A 26 -3.06 10.11 -19.35
N ARG A 27 -2.45 8.96 -19.05
CA ARG A 27 -2.15 7.86 -20.00
C ARG A 27 -3.25 6.79 -20.05
N GLU A 28 -4.43 7.10 -19.53
CA GLU A 28 -5.59 6.20 -19.51
C GLU A 28 -5.37 4.89 -18.71
N VAL A 29 -4.39 4.87 -17.80
CA VAL A 29 -4.21 3.76 -16.86
C VAL A 29 -5.18 3.93 -15.70
N THR A 30 -6.21 3.09 -15.68
CA THR A 30 -7.31 3.18 -14.70
C THR A 30 -7.10 2.34 -13.44
N SER A 31 -6.11 1.44 -13.44
CA SER A 31 -5.80 0.57 -12.31
C SER A 31 -4.32 0.25 -12.28
N ILE A 32 -3.71 0.34 -11.11
CA ILE A 32 -2.29 0.04 -10.89
C ILE A 32 -2.20 -1.01 -9.80
N LEU A 33 -1.44 -2.07 -10.09
CA LEU A 33 -0.99 -3.01 -9.09
C LEU A 33 0.35 -2.52 -8.57
N VAL A 34 0.43 -2.23 -7.27
CA VAL A 34 1.69 -1.87 -6.61
C VAL A 34 2.21 -3.07 -5.84
N GLU A 35 3.42 -3.48 -6.18
CA GLU A 35 4.19 -4.48 -5.46
C GLU A 35 5.51 -3.88 -5.02
N GLY A 36 6.04 -4.34 -3.88
CA GLY A 36 7.31 -3.86 -3.35
C GLY A 36 7.49 -4.17 -1.88
N GLY A 37 8.51 -3.56 -1.28
CA GLY A 37 8.75 -3.66 0.16
C GLY A 37 7.89 -2.69 0.97
N GLY A 38 7.92 -2.86 2.30
CA GLY A 38 7.11 -2.07 3.23
C GLY A 38 7.34 -0.55 3.15
N ILE A 39 8.49 -0.07 2.66
CA ILE A 39 8.75 1.37 2.46
C ILE A 39 7.83 1.95 1.39
N LEU A 40 7.79 1.34 0.19
CA LEU A 40 6.94 1.81 -0.92
C LEU A 40 5.46 1.73 -0.54
N LEU A 41 5.04 0.60 0.04
CA LEU A 41 3.66 0.41 0.46
C LEU A 41 3.29 1.40 1.58
N GLY A 42 4.19 1.61 2.54
CA GLY A 42 4.06 2.59 3.61
C GLY A 42 3.87 4.02 3.08
N SER A 43 4.69 4.47 2.14
CA SER A 43 4.56 5.82 1.55
C SER A 43 3.21 6.02 0.86
N LEU A 44 2.65 4.99 0.19
CA LEU A 44 1.32 5.08 -0.41
C LEU A 44 0.20 5.14 0.63
N PHE A 45 0.35 4.39 1.72
CA PHE A 45 -0.57 4.42 2.85
C PHE A 45 -0.54 5.79 3.56
N ASP A 46 0.65 6.31 3.84
CA ASP A 46 0.84 7.63 4.45
C ASP A 46 0.27 8.75 3.56
N ALA A 47 0.41 8.64 2.23
CA ALA A 47 -0.15 9.59 1.27
C ALA A 47 -1.64 9.36 0.94
N ASN A 48 -2.29 8.36 1.55
CA ASN A 48 -3.69 8.02 1.28
C ASN A 48 -3.99 7.70 -0.21
N LEU A 49 -3.10 6.94 -0.85
CA LEU A 49 -3.14 6.60 -2.28
C LEU A 49 -3.55 5.14 -2.56
N ILE A 50 -4.08 4.43 -1.57
CA ILE A 50 -4.49 3.02 -1.68
C ILE A 50 -6.01 2.90 -1.63
N ASP A 51 -6.61 2.35 -2.69
CA ASP A 51 -8.05 2.04 -2.72
C ASP A 51 -8.36 0.63 -2.21
N ARG A 52 -7.50 -0.34 -2.52
CA ARG A 52 -7.73 -1.77 -2.28
C ARG A 52 -6.45 -2.45 -1.82
N VAL A 53 -6.58 -3.30 -0.82
CA VAL A 53 -5.52 -4.16 -0.31
C VAL A 53 -5.78 -5.61 -0.71
N VAL A 54 -4.72 -6.29 -1.10
CA VAL A 54 -4.67 -7.75 -1.30
C VAL A 54 -3.43 -8.26 -0.57
N ALA A 55 -3.63 -8.89 0.59
CA ALA A 55 -2.56 -9.37 1.46
C ALA A 55 -2.56 -10.90 1.49
N PHE A 56 -1.39 -11.50 1.26
CA PHE A 56 -1.19 -12.94 1.36
C PHE A 56 -0.49 -13.28 2.69
N VAL A 57 -1.04 -14.24 3.41
CA VAL A 57 -0.51 -14.76 4.67
C VAL A 57 -0.21 -16.24 4.51
N THR A 58 1.04 -16.62 4.73
CA THR A 58 1.52 -17.99 4.60
C THR A 58 1.76 -18.62 5.98
N PRO A 59 1.66 -19.96 6.16
CA PRO A 59 1.93 -20.63 7.43
C PRO A 59 3.44 -20.73 7.75
N ILE A 60 4.20 -19.67 7.49
CA ILE A 60 5.64 -19.56 7.76
C ILE A 60 5.85 -18.45 8.78
N ILE A 61 6.59 -18.76 9.85
CA ILE A 61 6.90 -17.81 10.91
C ILE A 61 8.35 -17.32 10.74
N ILE A 62 8.49 -16.01 10.58
CA ILE A 62 9.78 -15.32 10.54
C ILE A 62 9.80 -14.35 11.74
N GLY A 63 10.72 -14.57 12.67
CA GLY A 63 10.91 -13.71 13.85
C GLY A 63 12.11 -12.76 13.72
N GLY A 64 12.32 -11.93 14.75
CA GLY A 64 13.45 -10.99 14.84
C GLY A 64 12.98 -9.55 15.09
N SER A 65 13.67 -8.80 15.94
CA SER A 65 13.32 -7.40 16.24
C SER A 65 13.42 -6.50 15.01
N GLU A 66 14.36 -6.81 14.12
CA GLU A 66 14.62 -6.07 12.88
C GLU A 66 13.94 -6.70 11.65
N ALA A 67 13.05 -7.67 11.86
CA ALA A 67 12.31 -8.30 10.78
C ALA A 67 11.50 -7.23 10.02
N LYS A 68 11.46 -7.35 8.70
CA LYS A 68 10.76 -6.36 7.86
C LYS A 68 9.25 -6.50 8.02
N THR A 69 8.58 -5.38 8.28
CA THR A 69 7.12 -5.29 8.28
C THR A 69 6.56 -5.23 6.84
N PRO A 70 5.38 -5.80 6.57
CA PRO A 70 4.70 -5.67 5.27
C PRO A 70 4.38 -4.23 4.89
N VAL A 71 4.08 -3.38 5.88
CA VAL A 71 3.79 -1.95 5.70
C VAL A 71 4.65 -1.17 6.70
N ALA A 72 5.56 -0.34 6.20
CA ALA A 72 6.37 0.60 6.99
C ALA A 72 5.71 1.99 6.93
N GLY A 73 6.52 3.06 7.01
CA GLY A 73 6.02 4.43 7.00
C GLY A 73 5.82 5.00 8.41
N ASN A 74 5.01 6.04 8.51
CA ASN A 74 4.76 6.74 9.77
C ASN A 74 3.90 5.92 10.73
N GLY A 75 2.96 5.13 10.19
CA GLY A 75 2.03 4.34 11.00
C GLY A 75 1.10 5.20 11.87
N VAL A 76 0.49 4.58 12.87
CA VAL A 76 -0.42 5.23 13.83
C VAL A 76 -0.02 4.92 15.26
N ASP A 77 -0.21 5.90 16.14
CA ASP A 77 0.09 5.75 17.58
C ASP A 77 -1.01 4.97 18.32
N LYS A 78 -2.27 5.07 17.86
CA LYS A 78 -3.42 4.42 18.50
C LYS A 78 -4.16 3.54 17.51
N VAL A 79 -4.69 2.42 18.02
CA VAL A 79 -5.55 1.51 17.23
C VAL A 79 -6.80 2.21 16.71
N ALA A 80 -7.32 3.21 17.43
CA ALA A 80 -8.49 3.99 17.00
C ALA A 80 -8.24 4.76 15.69
N ASP A 81 -6.97 5.09 15.40
CA ASP A 81 -6.56 5.86 14.22
C ASP A 81 -6.18 4.92 13.06
N SER A 82 -6.23 3.59 13.27
CA SER A 82 -5.87 2.59 12.25
C SER A 82 -6.92 2.46 11.15
N LEU A 83 -6.45 2.16 9.93
CA LEU A 83 -7.34 1.81 8.83
C LEU A 83 -7.96 0.43 9.03
N ARG A 84 -9.28 0.38 8.97
CA ARG A 84 -10.04 -0.86 8.93
C ARG A 84 -10.60 -1.08 7.53
N LEU A 85 -10.14 -2.13 6.86
CA LEU A 85 -10.65 -2.48 5.54
C LEU A 85 -12.15 -2.80 5.58
N GLU A 86 -12.85 -2.37 4.54
CA GLU A 86 -14.24 -2.66 4.27
C GLU A 86 -14.38 -3.71 3.17
N ARG A 87 -15.57 -4.34 3.08
CA ARG A 87 -15.88 -5.36 2.07
C ARG A 87 -14.82 -6.48 2.04
N VAL A 88 -14.41 -6.91 3.22
CA VAL A 88 -13.32 -7.87 3.39
C VAL A 88 -13.76 -9.25 2.90
N ALA A 89 -12.92 -9.85 2.06
CA ALA A 89 -13.03 -11.24 1.62
C ALA A 89 -11.76 -12.01 2.02
N VAL A 90 -11.93 -13.27 2.39
CA VAL A 90 -10.82 -14.18 2.69
C VAL A 90 -10.96 -15.42 1.83
N GLU A 91 -9.91 -15.74 1.08
CA GLU A 91 -9.84 -16.89 0.19
C GLU A 91 -8.60 -17.72 0.51
N ARG A 92 -8.67 -19.04 0.29
CA ARG A 92 -7.54 -19.95 0.51
C ARG A 92 -6.87 -20.28 -0.82
N PHE A 93 -5.55 -20.12 -0.88
CA PHE A 93 -4.71 -20.46 -2.02
C PHE A 93 -3.68 -21.51 -1.61
N GLY A 94 -4.00 -22.80 -1.81
CA GLY A 94 -3.19 -23.89 -1.27
C GLY A 94 -3.16 -23.82 0.25
N ASP A 95 -1.99 -23.60 0.85
CA ASP A 95 -1.85 -23.43 2.30
C ASP A 95 -1.83 -21.96 2.76
N ASP A 96 -1.84 -21.02 1.81
CA ASP A 96 -1.86 -19.59 2.10
C ASP A 96 -3.29 -19.04 2.16
N LEU A 97 -3.44 -17.90 2.83
CA LEU A 97 -4.67 -17.12 2.91
C LEU A 97 -4.48 -15.80 2.18
N MET A 98 -5.42 -15.45 1.32
CA MET A 98 -5.55 -14.10 0.76
C MET A 98 -6.63 -13.36 1.53
N VAL A 99 -6.25 -12.24 2.16
CA VAL A 99 -7.18 -11.26 2.73
C VAL A 99 -7.24 -10.08 1.77
N SER A 100 -8.42 -9.73 1.28
CA SER A 100 -8.59 -8.54 0.45
C SER A 100 -9.73 -7.66 0.94
N GLY A 101 -9.66 -6.37 0.66
CA GLY A 101 -10.67 -5.40 1.08
C GLY A 101 -10.35 -4.01 0.55
N TYR A 102 -11.28 -3.09 0.75
CA TYR A 102 -11.15 -1.70 0.31
C TYR A 102 -10.89 -0.77 1.48
N VAL A 103 -10.12 0.29 1.25
CA VAL A 103 -9.95 1.35 2.24
C VAL A 103 -11.25 2.18 2.28
N PRO A 104 -11.76 2.56 3.48
CA PRO A 104 -12.93 3.43 3.58
C PRO A 104 -12.75 4.75 2.83
N SER A 105 -13.79 5.23 2.15
CA SER A 105 -13.74 6.54 1.49
C SER A 105 -13.50 7.66 2.51
N GLY A 106 -12.35 8.33 2.44
CA GLY A 106 -11.94 9.36 3.40
C GLY A 106 -11.21 8.85 4.65
N GLY A 107 -10.92 7.55 4.74
CA GLY A 107 -10.05 7.02 5.80
C GLY A 107 -8.60 7.35 5.49
N SER A 108 -7.99 8.24 6.26
CA SER A 108 -6.56 8.54 6.21
C SER A 108 -5.89 8.02 7.48
N ILE A 109 -4.70 7.42 7.36
CA ILE A 109 -3.81 7.09 8.49
C ILE A 109 -3.36 8.38 9.21
N LEU A 110 -3.47 9.53 8.54
CA LEU A 110 -3.08 10.85 9.02
C LEU A 110 -4.29 11.77 9.30
N ALA A 111 -5.52 11.24 9.36
CA ALA A 111 -6.68 12.06 9.72
C ALA A 111 -6.51 12.56 11.17
N GLU A 112 -6.15 13.84 11.31
CA GLU A 112 -5.82 14.57 12.54
C GLU A 112 -4.33 14.62 12.91
N LYS A 113 -3.56 15.41 12.14
CA LYS A 113 -2.57 16.32 12.72
C LYS A 113 -2.95 17.76 12.43
#